data_AF-A0A928S3S2-F1
#
_entry.id   AF-A0A928S3S2-F1
#
_cell.length_a   1.000
_cell.length_b   1.000
_cell.length_c   1.000
_cell.angle_alpha   90.00
_cell.angle_beta   90.00
_cell.angle_gamma   90.00
#
_symmetry.space_group_name_H-M   'P 1'
#
loop_
_entity.id
_entity.type
_entity.pdbx_description
1 polymer ?
#
loop_
_entity_poly.entity_id
_entity_poly.type
_entity_poly.pdbx_seq_one_letter_code
_entity_poly.pdbx_strand_id
1 'polypeptide(L)'
;MELLNRMIAAARDSQHRKRRRRTLRHRRGATAAACIAAMVIAPLTGCAPEIRRWTPPQSPDTLDDAAFLHYLAEAPTASVDEGVRAVLLLVETEGKPSTPEARMQAALDRGLVVPAWRLKPEHVLTRGVLAHMIRRACGIGTDLASAITAPTGLGDRRYAVRACAEERLLVYGSPDERIRGGELLDAVSRADAYLERCGSVRDAEP
;
A
#
# COMPACT_ATOMS: atom_id res chain seq x y z
N MET A 1 -33.35 -74.89 -19.77
CA MET A 1 -34.06 -73.85 -18.97
C MET A 1 -33.13 -73.09 -18.02
N GLU A 2 -32.19 -73.74 -17.33
CA GLU A 2 -31.30 -73.06 -16.36
C GLU A 2 -30.34 -72.02 -16.99
N LEU A 3 -29.80 -72.31 -18.18
CA LEU A 3 -28.92 -71.39 -18.91
C LEU A 3 -29.62 -70.09 -19.35
N LEU A 4 -30.89 -70.17 -19.75
CA LEU A 4 -31.67 -69.00 -20.17
C LEU A 4 -31.92 -68.06 -18.98
N ASN A 5 -32.21 -68.61 -17.80
CA ASN A 5 -32.39 -67.83 -16.57
C ASN A 5 -31.10 -67.14 -16.13
N ARG A 6 -29.94 -67.78 -16.29
CA ARG A 6 -28.63 -67.15 -15.96
C ARG A 6 -28.30 -65.99 -16.92
N MET A 7 -28.60 -66.11 -18.21
CA MET A 7 -28.39 -65.03 -19.18
C MET A 7 -29.30 -63.83 -18.92
N ILE A 8 -30.58 -64.05 -18.58
CA ILE A 8 -31.52 -62.97 -18.28
C ILE A 8 -31.10 -62.23 -17.00
N ALA A 9 -30.63 -62.96 -15.97
CA ALA A 9 -30.13 -62.35 -14.74
C ALA A 9 -28.87 -61.49 -14.97
N ALA A 10 -27.91 -61.97 -15.78
CA ALA A 10 -26.70 -61.23 -16.11
C ALA A 10 -26.97 -59.95 -16.94
N ALA A 11 -27.93 -60.01 -17.86
CA ALA A 11 -28.33 -58.85 -18.66
C ALA A 11 -29.01 -57.77 -17.80
N ARG A 12 -29.83 -58.16 -16.82
CA ARG A 12 -30.47 -57.24 -15.87
C ARG A 12 -29.45 -56.53 -14.98
N ASP A 13 -28.43 -57.25 -14.49
CA ASP A 13 -27.40 -56.66 -13.62
C ASP A 13 -26.51 -55.65 -14.38
N SER A 14 -26.21 -55.93 -15.65
CA SER A 14 -25.45 -55.01 -16.53
C SER A 14 -26.21 -53.70 -16.77
N GLN A 15 -27.53 -53.76 -16.98
CA GLN A 15 -28.38 -52.58 -17.18
C GLN A 15 -28.48 -51.71 -15.91
N HIS A 16 -28.58 -52.31 -14.73
CA HIS A 16 -28.62 -51.57 -13.47
C HIS A 16 -27.30 -50.87 -13.14
N ARG A 17 -26.15 -51.50 -13.45
CA ARG A 17 -24.82 -50.88 -13.26
C ARG A 17 -24.60 -49.67 -14.17
N LYS A 18 -25.08 -49.71 -15.43
CA LYS A 18 -24.98 -48.56 -16.35
C LYS A 18 -25.83 -47.37 -15.91
N ARG A 19 -27.03 -47.59 -15.35
CA ARG A 19 -27.88 -46.50 -14.83
C ARG A 19 -27.31 -45.85 -13.57
N ARG A 20 -26.70 -46.60 -12.65
CA ARG A 20 -26.09 -46.03 -11.43
C ARG A 20 -24.86 -45.15 -11.69
N ARG A 21 -24.11 -45.38 -12.78
CA ARG A 21 -22.93 -44.56 -13.10
C ARG A 21 -23.26 -43.19 -13.70
N ARG A 22 -24.43 -43.00 -14.31
CA ARG A 22 -24.82 -41.71 -14.92
C ARG A 22 -25.27 -40.66 -13.89
N THR A 23 -25.85 -41.06 -12.77
CA THR A 23 -26.38 -40.10 -11.77
C THR A 23 -25.32 -39.49 -10.84
N LEU A 24 -24.16 -40.13 -10.68
CA LEU A 24 -23.08 -39.63 -9.80
C LEU A 24 -22.18 -38.58 -10.47
N ARG A 25 -22.15 -38.49 -11.81
CA ARG A 25 -21.27 -37.55 -12.52
C ARG A 25 -21.84 -36.12 -12.57
N HIS A 26 -23.16 -35.94 -12.52
CA HIS A 26 -23.80 -34.62 -12.56
C HIS A 26 -23.79 -33.87 -11.22
N ARG A 27 -23.70 -34.55 -10.07
CA ARG A 27 -23.67 -33.89 -8.75
C ARG A 27 -22.31 -33.33 -8.33
N ARG A 28 -21.22 -33.75 -8.99
CA ARG A 28 -19.85 -33.25 -8.70
C ARG A 28 -19.45 -32.04 -9.55
N GLY A 29 -20.17 -31.75 -10.65
CA GLY A 29 -19.90 -30.57 -11.48
C GLY A 29 -20.54 -29.28 -10.97
N ALA A 30 -21.72 -29.38 -10.34
CA ALA A 30 -22.46 -28.20 -9.86
C ALA A 30 -21.87 -27.55 -8.59
N THR A 31 -21.16 -28.32 -7.76
CA THR A 31 -20.55 -27.83 -6.50
C THR A 31 -19.17 -27.20 -6.70
N ALA A 32 -18.41 -27.60 -7.72
CA ALA A 32 -17.10 -27.02 -8.02
C ALA A 32 -17.21 -25.62 -8.65
N ALA A 33 -18.23 -25.37 -9.48
CA ALA A 33 -18.43 -24.06 -10.12
C ALA A 33 -18.83 -22.95 -9.13
N ALA A 34 -19.58 -23.29 -8.07
CA ALA A 34 -20.00 -22.32 -7.06
C ALA A 34 -18.83 -21.84 -6.16
N CYS A 35 -17.86 -22.70 -5.87
CA CYS A 35 -16.69 -22.32 -5.04
C CYS A 35 -15.72 -21.40 -5.78
N ILE A 36 -15.57 -21.55 -7.10
CA ILE A 36 -14.71 -20.67 -7.92
C ILE A 36 -15.33 -19.27 -8.06
N ALA A 37 -16.67 -19.18 -8.18
CA ALA A 37 -17.36 -17.90 -8.25
C ALA A 37 -17.29 -17.11 -6.92
N ALA A 38 -17.34 -17.79 -5.77
CA ALA A 38 -17.26 -17.14 -4.46
C ALA A 38 -15.86 -16.56 -4.14
N MET A 39 -14.79 -17.13 -4.70
CA MET A 39 -13.42 -16.64 -4.50
C MET A 39 -13.09 -15.36 -5.29
N VAL A 40 -13.88 -15.04 -6.32
CA VAL A 40 -13.67 -13.86 -7.19
C VAL A 40 -14.35 -12.59 -6.63
N ILE A 41 -15.39 -12.72 -5.79
CA ILE A 41 -16.20 -11.57 -5.34
C ILE A 41 -15.71 -10.96 -4.01
N ALA A 42 -14.86 -11.67 -3.25
CA ALA A 42 -14.43 -11.24 -1.92
C ALA A 42 -13.31 -10.16 -1.82
N PRO A 43 -12.51 -9.77 -2.84
CA PRO A 43 -11.32 -8.97 -2.58
C PRO A 43 -11.55 -7.44 -2.53
N LEU A 44 -12.79 -6.95 -2.63
CA LEU A 44 -13.03 -5.49 -2.70
C LEU A 44 -13.35 -4.82 -1.35
N THR A 45 -13.30 -5.56 -0.23
CA THR A 45 -13.30 -4.94 1.10
C THR A 45 -11.90 -4.39 1.42
N GLY A 46 -11.44 -3.44 0.61
CA GLY A 46 -10.23 -2.68 0.88
C GLY A 46 -10.38 -1.96 2.21
N CYS A 47 -9.42 -2.13 3.11
CA CYS A 47 -9.37 -1.36 4.34
C CYS A 47 -9.33 0.13 3.98
N ALA A 48 -10.43 0.84 4.27
CA ALA A 48 -10.48 2.27 4.05
C ALA A 48 -9.39 2.93 4.90
N PRO A 49 -8.63 3.90 4.36
CA PRO A 49 -7.64 4.63 5.14
C PRO A 49 -8.29 5.28 6.37
N GLU A 50 -7.59 5.22 7.51
CA GLU A 50 -8.08 5.82 8.74
C GLU A 50 -8.02 7.35 8.66
N ILE A 51 -9.08 8.02 9.12
CA ILE A 51 -9.16 9.49 9.17
C ILE A 51 -8.59 10.01 10.48
N ARG A 52 -7.79 11.09 10.37
CA ARG A 52 -7.42 12.06 11.42
C ARG A 52 -8.53 12.30 12.47
N ARG A 53 -8.50 11.69 13.66
CA ARG A 53 -9.45 12.05 14.76
C ARG A 53 -8.97 13.17 15.68
N TRP A 54 -7.66 13.33 15.82
CA TRP A 54 -7.07 14.39 16.63
C TRP A 54 -7.01 15.68 15.82
N THR A 55 -7.47 16.77 16.42
CA THR A 55 -7.43 18.10 15.82
C THR A 55 -6.33 18.92 16.49
N PRO A 56 -5.40 19.51 15.73
CA PRO A 56 -4.35 20.32 16.31
C PRO A 56 -4.89 21.63 16.90
N PRO A 57 -4.24 22.17 17.95
CA PRO A 57 -4.64 23.46 18.53
C PRO A 57 -4.54 24.64 17.54
N GLN A 58 -3.62 24.53 16.58
CA GLN A 58 -3.38 25.52 15.54
C GLN A 58 -3.40 24.81 14.18
N SER A 59 -3.89 25.50 13.14
CA SER A 59 -3.89 24.93 11.80
C SER A 59 -2.45 24.83 11.28
N PRO A 60 -1.95 23.63 10.92
CA PRO A 60 -0.60 23.46 10.41
C PRO A 60 -0.33 24.35 9.18
N ASP A 61 -1.35 24.57 8.35
CA ASP A 61 -1.27 25.39 7.13
C ASP A 61 -0.93 26.86 7.37
N THR A 62 -1.17 27.35 8.59
CA THR A 62 -0.91 28.74 8.96
C THR A 62 0.46 28.96 9.59
N LEU A 63 1.17 27.87 9.92
CA LEU A 63 2.49 27.93 10.54
C LEU A 63 3.56 28.16 9.48
N ASP A 64 4.57 28.98 9.81
CA ASP A 64 5.82 28.97 9.07
C ASP A 64 6.53 27.61 9.21
N ASP A 65 7.60 27.38 8.45
CA ASP A 65 8.23 26.06 8.42
C ASP A 65 8.90 25.68 9.74
N ALA A 66 9.50 26.63 10.45
CA ALA A 66 10.13 26.34 11.74
C ALA A 66 9.09 26.00 12.80
N ALA A 67 8.00 26.76 12.87
CA ALA A 67 6.87 26.50 13.76
C ALA A 67 6.16 25.18 13.40
N PHE A 68 6.02 24.88 12.11
CA PHE A 68 5.48 23.61 11.63
C PHE A 68 6.31 22.41 12.09
N LEU A 69 7.64 22.47 11.95
CA LEU A 69 8.53 21.39 12.41
C LEU A 69 8.49 21.23 13.93
N HIS A 70 8.41 22.34 14.68
CA HIS A 70 8.24 22.27 16.13
C HIS A 70 6.91 21.61 16.53
N TYR A 71 5.83 22.00 15.86
CA TYR A 71 4.51 21.40 16.02
C TYR A 71 4.51 19.89 15.76
N LEU A 72 5.22 19.42 14.73
CA LEU A 72 5.31 17.99 14.43
C LEU A 72 5.87 17.19 15.61
N ALA A 73 6.83 17.72 16.36
CA ALA A 73 7.41 17.00 17.50
C ALA A 73 6.36 16.61 18.57
N GLU A 74 5.28 17.39 18.68
CA GLU A 74 4.21 17.20 19.67
C GLU A 74 3.00 16.43 19.11
N ALA A 75 2.86 16.34 17.79
CA ALA A 75 1.68 15.76 17.17
C ALA A 75 1.59 14.23 17.46
N PRO A 76 0.50 13.75 18.09
CA PRO A 76 0.37 12.33 18.47
C PRO A 76 0.23 11.40 17.27
N THR A 77 -0.19 11.91 16.12
CA THR A 77 -0.31 11.19 14.85
C THR A 77 -0.24 12.20 13.72
N ALA A 78 0.56 11.91 12.70
CA ALA A 78 0.71 12.76 11.51
C ALA A 78 -0.39 12.46 10.47
N SER A 79 -0.85 13.48 9.76
CA SER A 79 -1.69 13.34 8.57
C SER A 79 -0.84 13.16 7.31
N VAL A 80 -1.47 12.70 6.22
CA VAL A 80 -0.80 12.61 4.92
C VAL A 80 -0.32 13.98 4.45
N ASP A 81 -1.12 15.03 4.62
CA ASP A 81 -0.72 16.39 4.24
C ASP A 81 0.50 16.89 5.02
N GLU A 82 0.56 16.64 6.33
CA GLU A 82 1.74 16.96 7.15
C GLU A 82 2.98 16.21 6.66
N GLY A 83 2.82 14.92 6.32
CA GLY A 83 3.89 14.11 5.73
C GLY A 83 4.36 14.66 4.39
N VAL A 84 3.44 15.03 3.50
CA VAL A 84 3.75 15.61 2.19
C VAL A 84 4.46 16.94 2.36
N ARG A 85 3.96 17.85 3.21
CA ARG A 85 4.60 19.14 3.48
C ARG A 85 6.02 18.93 3.98
N ALA A 86 6.21 18.06 4.99
CA ALA A 86 7.53 17.82 5.57
C ALA A 86 8.53 17.26 4.55
N VAL A 87 8.10 16.36 3.64
CA VAL A 87 8.97 15.84 2.59
C VAL A 87 9.22 16.86 1.48
N LEU A 88 8.24 17.71 1.12
CA LEU A 88 8.45 18.80 0.16
C LEU A 88 9.48 19.81 0.69
N LEU A 89 9.52 20.08 2.00
CA LEU A 89 10.56 20.91 2.61
C LEU A 89 11.98 20.35 2.40
N LEU A 90 12.14 19.04 2.21
CA LEU A 90 13.44 18.43 1.90
C LEU A 90 13.88 18.66 0.46
N VAL A 91 12.93 18.68 -0.49
CA VAL A 91 13.26 18.65 -1.93
C VAL A 91 13.07 19.99 -2.64
N GLU A 92 12.25 20.90 -2.11
CA GLU A 92 11.98 22.21 -2.73
C GLU A 92 12.77 23.35 -2.07
N THR A 93 13.48 24.11 -2.88
CA THR A 93 14.20 25.32 -2.46
C THR A 93 13.39 26.60 -2.71
N GLU A 94 12.45 26.61 -3.66
CA GLU A 94 11.69 27.81 -4.05
C GLU A 94 10.21 27.50 -4.38
N GLY A 95 9.30 28.43 -4.06
CA GLY A 95 7.91 28.38 -4.52
C GLY A 95 7.02 27.34 -3.82
N LYS A 96 7.11 27.22 -2.48
CA LYS A 96 6.40 26.21 -1.69
C LYS A 96 4.86 26.32 -1.86
N PRO A 97 4.16 25.24 -2.25
CA PRO A 97 2.71 25.25 -2.32
C PRO A 97 2.10 25.45 -0.92
N SER A 98 1.28 26.49 -0.78
CA SER A 98 0.71 26.90 0.52
C SER A 98 -0.55 26.13 0.91
N THR A 99 -1.26 25.52 -0.05
CA THR A 99 -2.49 24.77 0.22
C THR A 99 -2.26 23.26 0.23
N PRO A 100 -3.04 22.49 1.01
CA PRO A 100 -2.96 21.03 1.02
C PRO A 100 -3.12 20.40 -0.37
N GLU A 101 -4.03 20.92 -1.19
CA GLU A 101 -4.29 20.41 -2.54
C GLU A 101 -3.10 20.67 -3.46
N ALA A 102 -2.49 21.85 -3.39
CA ALA A 102 -1.32 22.20 -4.20
C ALA A 102 -0.11 21.37 -3.78
N ARG A 103 0.08 21.11 -2.48
CA ARG A 103 1.12 20.21 -1.97
C ARG A 103 0.92 18.77 -2.44
N MET A 104 -0.31 18.27 -2.37
CA MET A 104 -0.64 16.92 -2.85
C MET A 104 -0.35 16.80 -4.36
N GLN A 105 -0.75 17.80 -5.15
CA GLN A 105 -0.46 17.81 -6.58
C GLN A 105 1.06 17.84 -6.85
N ALA A 106 1.80 18.72 -6.17
CA ALA A 106 3.25 18.79 -6.26
C ALA A 106 3.95 17.47 -5.90
N ALA A 107 3.40 16.72 -4.94
CA ALA A 107 3.88 15.40 -4.54
C ALA A 107 3.55 14.31 -5.58
N LEU A 108 2.38 14.37 -6.21
CA LEU A 108 2.00 13.48 -7.32
C LEU A 108 2.90 13.71 -8.53
N ASP A 109 3.14 14.96 -8.91
CA ASP A 109 3.95 15.33 -10.07
C ASP A 109 5.40 14.85 -9.94
N ARG A 110 5.92 14.82 -8.70
CA ARG A 110 7.26 14.31 -8.37
C ARG A 110 7.29 12.79 -8.15
N GLY A 111 6.13 12.13 -8.16
CA GLY A 111 6.01 10.72 -7.82
C GLY A 111 6.46 10.41 -6.39
N LEU A 112 6.25 11.34 -5.46
CA LEU A 112 6.36 11.12 -4.01
C LEU A 112 5.13 10.39 -3.47
N VAL A 113 3.99 10.52 -4.16
CA VAL A 113 2.74 9.82 -3.81
C VAL A 113 2.24 9.03 -5.02
N VAL A 114 1.67 7.85 -4.77
CA VAL A 114 1.10 6.99 -5.81
C VAL A 114 -0.41 7.23 -5.94
N PRO A 115 -0.94 7.61 -7.12
CA PRO A 115 -2.38 7.88 -7.31
C PRO A 115 -3.28 6.70 -6.93
N ALA A 116 -2.82 5.46 -7.18
CA ALA A 116 -3.56 4.23 -6.89
C ALA A 116 -3.93 4.07 -5.41
N TRP A 117 -3.20 4.73 -4.50
CA TRP A 117 -3.47 4.67 -3.07
C TRP A 117 -4.66 5.52 -2.63
N ARG A 118 -5.16 6.41 -3.50
CA ARG A 118 -6.32 7.28 -3.22
C ARG A 118 -6.20 7.99 -1.86
N LEU A 119 -4.99 8.45 -1.54
CA LEU A 119 -4.73 9.18 -0.30
C LEU A 119 -5.45 10.53 -0.33
N LYS A 120 -5.94 10.95 0.83
CA LYS A 120 -6.49 12.28 1.05
C LYS A 120 -5.68 12.99 2.14
N PRO A 121 -5.59 14.33 2.10
CA PRO A 121 -4.87 15.14 3.10
C PRO A 121 -5.15 14.74 4.56
N GLU A 122 -6.40 14.45 4.89
CA GLU A 122 -6.90 14.15 6.24
C GLU A 122 -6.65 12.71 6.72
N HIS A 123 -6.19 11.81 5.85
CA HIS A 123 -5.87 10.45 6.25
C HIS A 123 -4.68 10.41 7.20
N VAL A 124 -4.66 9.42 8.09
CA VAL A 124 -3.50 9.12 8.93
C VAL A 124 -2.32 8.70 8.05
N LEU A 125 -1.16 9.29 8.29
CA LEU A 125 0.08 8.90 7.65
C LEU A 125 0.54 7.54 8.20
N THR A 126 0.80 6.61 7.30
CA THR A 126 1.37 5.30 7.66
C THR A 126 2.85 5.23 7.31
N ARG A 127 3.59 4.34 7.99
CA ARG A 127 5.03 4.12 7.81
C ARG A 127 5.38 3.80 6.37
N GLY A 128 4.56 2.98 5.70
CA GLY A 128 4.75 2.61 4.30
C GLY A 128 4.60 3.78 3.32
N VAL A 129 3.67 4.70 3.59
CA VAL A 129 3.49 5.92 2.78
C VAL A 129 4.68 6.85 3.00
N LEU A 130 5.07 7.09 4.26
CA LEU A 130 6.24 7.91 4.58
C LEU A 130 7.54 7.35 3.98
N ALA A 131 7.77 6.05 4.13
CA ALA A 131 8.96 5.40 3.59
C ALA A 131 9.03 5.54 2.06
N HIS A 132 7.91 5.41 1.36
CA HIS A 132 7.89 5.63 -0.08
C HIS A 132 8.25 7.08 -0.43
N MET A 133 7.65 8.07 0.25
CA MET A 133 7.97 9.49 0.04
C MET A 133 9.45 9.78 0.25
N ILE A 134 10.02 9.35 1.39
CA ILE A 134 11.44 9.54 1.72
C ILE A 134 12.35 8.84 0.71
N ARG A 135 12.05 7.59 0.34
CA ARG A 135 12.83 6.84 -0.65
C ARG A 135 12.91 7.59 -1.97
N ARG A 136 11.77 8.12 -2.44
CA ARG A 136 11.68 8.89 -3.69
C ARG A 136 12.40 10.22 -3.60
N ALA A 137 12.24 10.96 -2.50
CA ALA A 137 12.96 12.21 -2.24
C ALA A 137 14.48 12.02 -2.20
N CYS A 138 14.96 10.91 -1.64
CA CYS A 138 16.39 10.59 -1.52
C CYS A 138 16.99 9.91 -2.76
N GLY A 139 16.21 9.66 -3.81
CA GLY A 139 16.69 8.95 -5.00
C GLY A 139 17.13 7.50 -4.74
N ILE A 140 16.65 6.87 -3.67
CA ILE A 140 17.03 5.49 -3.32
C ILE A 140 16.37 4.52 -4.31
N GLY A 141 17.19 3.66 -4.93
CA GLY A 141 16.78 2.75 -6.00
C GLY A 141 15.66 1.77 -5.60
N THR A 142 14.88 1.36 -6.59
CA THR A 142 13.90 0.27 -6.46
C THR A 142 14.54 -1.07 -6.75
N ASP A 143 14.35 -2.07 -5.89
CA ASP A 143 14.69 -3.45 -6.24
C ASP A 143 13.74 -4.02 -7.30
N LEU A 144 14.13 -5.15 -7.91
CA LEU A 144 13.32 -5.82 -8.94
C LEU A 144 11.93 -6.22 -8.44
N ALA A 145 11.82 -6.62 -7.16
CA ALA A 145 10.55 -7.02 -6.56
C ALA A 145 9.57 -5.83 -6.44
N SER A 146 10.08 -4.64 -6.12
CA SER A 146 9.35 -3.38 -6.13
C SER A 146 8.90 -3.04 -7.55
N ALA A 147 9.79 -3.15 -8.54
CA ALA A 147 9.47 -2.83 -9.93
C ALA A 147 8.31 -3.68 -10.48
N ILE A 148 8.27 -4.99 -10.15
CA ILE A 148 7.19 -5.89 -10.57
C ILE A 148 5.85 -5.55 -9.91
N THR A 149 5.89 -5.06 -8.67
CA THR A 149 4.68 -4.80 -7.87
C THR A 149 4.21 -3.35 -7.92
N ALA A 150 5.03 -2.42 -8.43
CA ALA A 150 4.74 -1.00 -8.56
C ALA A 150 3.41 -0.70 -9.28
N PRO A 151 3.01 -1.38 -10.38
CA PRO A 151 1.75 -1.09 -11.06
C PRO A 151 0.52 -1.29 -10.18
N THR A 152 0.61 -2.17 -9.17
CA THR A 152 -0.49 -2.46 -8.24
C THR A 152 -0.49 -1.54 -7.02
N GLY A 153 0.58 -0.77 -6.80
CA GLY A 153 0.79 0.06 -5.61
C GLY A 153 0.92 -0.70 -4.28
N LEU A 154 0.61 -2.00 -4.23
CA LEU A 154 0.57 -2.80 -2.99
C LEU A 154 1.96 -3.18 -2.48
N GLY A 155 2.87 -3.58 -3.37
CA GLY A 155 4.21 -4.00 -2.95
C GLY A 155 5.14 -2.84 -2.57
N ASP A 156 4.89 -1.66 -3.13
CA ASP A 156 5.85 -0.55 -3.07
C ASP A 156 6.03 0.01 -1.65
N ARG A 157 4.98 -0.02 -0.81
CA ARG A 157 5.07 0.40 0.60
C ARG A 157 5.98 -0.50 1.43
N ARG A 158 5.84 -1.82 1.28
CA ARG A 158 6.62 -2.80 2.06
C ARG A 158 8.10 -2.71 1.73
N TYR A 159 8.42 -2.65 0.44
CA TYR A 159 9.81 -2.56 0.00
C TYR A 159 10.43 -1.20 0.30
N ALA A 160 9.64 -0.11 0.25
CA ALA A 160 10.12 1.20 0.68
C ALA A 160 10.50 1.22 2.16
N VAL A 161 9.71 0.60 3.05
CA VAL A 161 10.07 0.49 4.48
C VAL A 161 11.38 -0.26 4.66
N ARG A 162 11.56 -1.39 3.96
CA ARG A 162 12.82 -2.15 4.02
C ARG A 162 14.01 -1.29 3.56
N ALA A 163 13.91 -0.66 2.39
CA ALA A 163 14.99 0.16 1.84
C ALA A 163 15.35 1.33 2.77
N CYS A 164 14.36 2.05 3.30
CA CYS A 164 14.61 3.13 4.25
C CYS A 164 15.21 2.63 5.58
N ALA A 165 14.88 1.42 6.01
CA ALA A 165 15.47 0.83 7.21
C ALA A 165 16.92 0.39 7.00
N GLU A 166 17.26 -0.16 5.83
CA GLU A 166 18.65 -0.50 5.45
C GLU A 166 19.54 0.75 5.45
N GLU A 167 19.03 1.88 4.94
CA GLU A 167 19.69 3.19 4.96
C GLU A 167 19.57 3.94 6.31
N ARG A 168 18.96 3.31 7.32
CA ARG A 168 18.73 3.87 8.67
C ARG A 168 17.93 5.18 8.72
N LEU A 169 17.14 5.45 7.68
CA LEU A 169 16.23 6.61 7.58
C LEU A 169 14.95 6.41 8.39
N LEU A 170 14.51 5.15 8.54
CA LEU A 170 13.33 4.77 9.31
C LEU A 170 13.62 3.55 10.17
N VAL A 171 12.94 3.43 11.31
CA VAL A 171 12.89 2.17 12.05
C VAL A 171 12.01 1.18 11.28
N TYR A 172 12.50 -0.06 11.14
CA TYR A 172 11.73 -1.13 10.49
C TYR A 172 10.46 -1.44 11.28
N GLY A 173 9.33 -1.59 10.57
CA GLY A 173 8.03 -1.79 11.18
C GLY A 173 6.97 -2.21 10.16
N SER A 174 5.72 -2.30 10.60
CA SER A 174 4.62 -2.61 9.69
C SER A 174 4.38 -1.43 8.73
N PRO A 175 4.19 -1.64 7.41
CA PRO A 175 3.87 -0.57 6.47
C PRO A 175 2.55 0.18 6.79
N ASP A 176 1.64 -0.47 7.52
CA ASP A 176 0.35 0.10 7.92
C ASP A 176 0.39 0.74 9.32
N GLU A 177 1.54 0.73 9.98
CA GLU A 177 1.72 1.38 11.28
C GLU A 177 1.56 2.90 11.15
N ARG A 178 0.85 3.50 12.09
CA ARG A 178 0.62 4.95 12.15
C ARG A 178 1.93 5.66 12.53
N ILE A 179 2.20 6.79 11.89
CA ILE A 179 3.37 7.62 12.21
C ILE A 179 2.98 8.74 13.16
N ARG A 180 3.75 8.90 14.24
CA ARG A 180 3.69 10.07 15.12
C ARG A 180 4.45 11.23 14.50
N GLY A 181 4.11 12.47 14.86
CA GLY A 181 4.79 13.63 14.30
C GLY A 181 6.29 13.69 14.64
N GLY A 182 6.69 13.29 15.85
CA GLY A 182 8.10 13.16 16.22
C GLY A 182 8.86 12.10 15.40
N GLU A 183 8.21 10.99 15.03
CA GLU A 183 8.80 9.98 14.13
C GLU A 183 8.93 10.51 12.70
N LEU A 184 7.94 11.28 12.22
CA LEU A 184 8.01 11.97 10.94
C LEU A 184 9.19 12.95 10.90
N LEU A 185 9.34 13.78 11.95
CA LEU A 185 10.43 14.75 12.06
C LEU A 185 11.81 14.08 12.10
N ASP A 186 11.98 13.01 12.88
CA ASP A 186 13.22 12.23 12.93
C ASP A 186 13.56 11.64 11.55
N ALA A 187 12.58 11.06 10.87
CA ALA A 187 12.78 10.48 9.54
C ALA A 187 13.19 11.52 8.49
N VAL A 188 12.55 12.69 8.51
CA VAL A 188 12.87 13.82 7.62
C VAL A 188 14.27 14.36 7.92
N SER A 189 14.65 14.50 9.19
CA SER A 189 15.99 14.96 9.59
C SER A 189 17.08 13.98 9.14
N ARG A 190 16.83 12.67 9.23
CA ARG A 190 17.76 11.65 8.72
C ARG A 190 17.86 11.64 7.20
N ALA A 191 16.75 11.88 6.51
CA ALA A 191 16.70 12.00 5.06
C ALA A 191 17.51 13.22 4.58
N ASP A 192 17.41 14.36 5.28
CA ASP A 192 18.22 15.55 5.01
C ASP A 192 19.73 15.25 5.16
N ALA A 193 20.13 14.67 6.29
CA ALA A 193 21.52 14.25 6.52
C ALA A 193 22.01 13.17 5.53
N TYR A 194 21.10 12.35 4.99
CA TYR A 194 21.41 11.39 3.93
C TYR A 194 21.70 12.11 2.61
N LEU A 195 20.86 13.08 2.23
CA LEU A 195 21.05 13.90 1.02
C LEU A 195 22.35 14.70 1.08
N GLU A 196 22.69 15.29 2.23
CA GLU A 196 23.97 15.97 2.44
C GLU A 196 25.17 15.04 2.24
N ARG A 197 25.09 13.80 2.75
CA ARG A 197 26.18 12.82 2.65
C ARG A 197 26.38 12.29 1.23
N CYS A 198 25.31 12.10 0.48
CA CYS A 198 25.35 11.46 -0.84
C CYS A 198 25.69 12.44 -1.97
N GLY A 199 25.85 13.73 -1.67
CA GLY A 199 25.76 14.78 -2.69
C GLY A 199 24.29 14.97 -3.02
N SER A 200 23.82 16.19 -2.82
CA SER A 200 22.41 16.50 -3.00
C SER A 200 22.00 16.20 -4.45
N VAL A 201 20.84 15.55 -4.64
CA VAL A 201 20.21 15.45 -5.97
C VAL A 201 19.99 16.84 -6.58
N ARG A 202 20.02 17.91 -5.77
CA ARG A 202 19.97 19.31 -6.23
C ARG A 202 21.13 19.71 -7.16
N ASP A 203 22.25 18.98 -7.14
CA ASP A 203 23.42 19.25 -8.01
C ASP A 203 23.38 18.45 -9.31
N ALA A 204 22.45 17.50 -9.44
CA ALA A 204 22.23 16.70 -10.63
C ALA A 204 21.14 17.33 -11.51
N GLU A 205 21.41 18.50 -12.08
CA GLU A 205 20.71 18.90 -13.30
C GLU A 205 21.05 17.89 -14.43
N PRO A 206 20.07 17.51 -15.27
CA PRO A 206 20.31 16.63 -16.43
C PRO A 206 21.21 17.28 -17.50
#